data_AF-A0A6V7Y9U9-F1
#
_entry.id   AF-A0A6V7Y9U9-F1
#
_cell.length_a   1.000
_cell.length_b   1.000
_cell.length_c   1.000
_cell.angle_alpha   90.00
_cell.angle_beta   90.00
_cell.angle_gamma   90.00
#
_symmetry.space_group_name_H-M   'P 1'
#
loop_
_entity.id
_entity.type
_entity.pdbx_description
1 polymer ?
#
loop_
_entity_poly.entity_id
_entity_poly.type
_entity_poly.pdbx_seq_one_letter_code
_entity_poly.pdbx_strand_id
1 'polypeptide(L)'
;MVKKMCKALGMLNVLASRAFTTSNIRALRFGSQRTQQSDIFQVGAFLPENSKSQIYQKGQLFVHKIFAYRGIIVKSTNCVIYSRRSVNTPLEESFYYQVLIDSDDWNEMHFPYNLTTCLNSIGNMEQKNKTEYNGMDIVAHDEIRPYSNLQNLTDETPPIKNEHIYQCFPTPNLLEEGLDFWYKLGIFDSVF
;
A
#
# COMPACT_ATOMS: atom_id res chain seq x y z
N MET A 1 22.49 35.59 -71.08
CA MET A 1 23.45 36.70 -70.86
C MET A 1 24.03 36.57 -69.47
N VAL A 2 25.33 36.77 -69.34
CA VAL A 2 26.26 36.13 -68.38
C VAL A 2 26.44 36.92 -67.06
N LYS A 3 26.83 36.20 -65.99
CA LYS A 3 27.76 36.56 -64.86
C LYS A 3 27.05 36.64 -63.49
N LYS A 4 27.59 36.15 -62.36
CA LYS A 4 28.95 35.71 -61.99
C LYS A 4 28.90 34.95 -60.65
N MET A 5 29.83 34.02 -60.46
CA MET A 5 30.25 33.43 -59.19
C MET A 5 30.88 34.49 -58.24
N CYS A 6 30.85 34.25 -56.92
CA CYS A 6 32.03 33.87 -56.11
C CYS A 6 31.73 33.77 -54.60
N LYS A 7 32.34 32.77 -53.96
CA LYS A 7 32.47 32.53 -52.51
C LYS A 7 33.53 33.45 -51.89
N ALA A 8 33.45 33.70 -50.57
CA ALA A 8 34.44 33.28 -49.54
C ALA A 8 34.57 34.22 -48.31
N LEU A 9 34.50 33.60 -47.12
CA LEU A 9 35.30 33.78 -45.88
C LEU A 9 35.45 35.14 -45.17
N GLY A 10 35.21 35.11 -43.85
CA GLY A 10 35.78 36.05 -42.87
C GLY A 10 35.08 36.01 -41.50
N MET A 11 35.74 35.45 -40.48
CA MET A 11 35.27 35.37 -39.09
C MET A 11 35.56 36.64 -38.27
N LEU A 12 34.72 36.96 -37.25
CA LEU A 12 35.06 37.07 -35.80
C LEU A 12 34.16 38.05 -35.00
N ASN A 13 33.65 37.52 -33.87
CA ASN A 13 33.42 38.11 -32.53
C ASN A 13 32.38 39.22 -32.30
N VAL A 14 31.48 39.01 -31.32
CA VAL A 14 31.67 39.43 -29.90
C VAL A 14 30.79 38.57 -28.98
N LEU A 15 31.42 38.03 -27.93
CA LEU A 15 30.86 37.23 -26.84
C LEU A 15 30.32 38.12 -25.71
N ALA A 16 29.26 37.66 -25.04
CA ALA A 16 28.99 38.00 -23.64
C ALA A 16 28.63 36.72 -22.88
N SER A 17 29.66 35.99 -22.45
CA SER A 17 29.54 34.91 -21.48
C SER A 17 30.32 35.34 -20.23
N ARG A 18 29.63 35.58 -19.12
CA ARG A 18 30.25 35.71 -17.80
C ARG A 18 30.00 34.43 -17.03
N ALA A 19 31.10 33.75 -16.74
CA ALA A 19 31.20 32.47 -16.04
C ALA A 19 30.95 32.63 -14.53
N PHE A 20 30.41 31.58 -13.91
CA PHE A 20 30.54 31.32 -12.47
C PHE A 20 31.52 30.15 -12.27
N THR A 21 32.71 30.55 -11.80
CA THR A 21 33.74 29.84 -11.01
C THR A 21 33.72 28.30 -10.92
N THR A 22 34.81 27.69 -11.40
CA THR A 22 35.18 26.29 -11.14
C THR A 22 35.93 26.15 -9.81
N SER A 23 35.36 25.43 -8.85
CA SER A 23 36.14 24.80 -7.78
C SER A 23 35.95 23.27 -7.87
N ASN A 24 37.07 22.59 -8.11
CA ASN A 24 37.33 21.15 -8.04
C ASN A 24 36.14 20.20 -7.79
N ILE A 25 35.23 20.05 -8.78
CA ILE A 25 34.35 18.89 -8.80
C ILE A 25 35.16 17.76 -9.41
N ARG A 26 35.68 16.89 -8.54
CA ARG A 26 36.12 15.55 -8.95
C ARG A 26 34.96 14.97 -9.74
N ALA A 27 35.15 14.78 -11.05
CA ALA A 27 34.21 14.05 -11.87
C ALA A 27 34.05 12.68 -11.21
N LEU A 28 32.93 12.49 -10.51
CA LEU A 28 32.53 11.20 -10.00
C LEU A 28 32.31 10.35 -11.25
N ARG A 29 33.33 9.56 -11.60
CA ARG A 29 33.10 8.38 -12.43
C ARG A 29 32.16 7.54 -11.61
N PHE A 30 30.87 7.61 -11.92
CA PHE A 30 29.93 6.57 -11.55
C PHE A 30 30.50 5.30 -12.17
N GLY A 31 31.28 4.57 -11.37
CA GLY A 31 31.69 3.23 -11.71
C GLY A 31 30.41 2.48 -12.00
N SER A 32 30.38 1.77 -13.13
CA SER A 32 29.40 0.75 -13.42
C SER A 32 29.55 -0.33 -12.35
N GLN A 33 29.03 -0.07 -11.16
CA GLN A 33 28.77 -1.11 -10.20
C GLN A 33 27.72 -1.98 -10.87
N ARG A 34 28.10 -3.25 -11.03
CA ARG A 34 27.23 -4.35 -11.44
C ARG A 34 25.88 -4.12 -10.76
N THR A 35 24.89 -3.68 -11.52
CA THR A 35 23.52 -3.57 -11.04
C THR A 35 23.15 -4.97 -10.59
N GLN A 36 23.13 -5.19 -9.27
CA GLN A 36 22.40 -6.35 -8.74
C GLN A 36 21.00 -6.17 -9.31
N GLN A 37 20.64 -7.09 -10.18
CA GLN A 37 19.34 -7.11 -10.83
C GLN A 37 18.36 -7.25 -9.68
N SER A 38 17.74 -6.15 -9.25
CA SER A 38 16.65 -6.23 -8.29
C SER A 38 15.57 -6.99 -9.02
N ASP A 39 15.32 -8.23 -8.61
CA ASP A 39 14.27 -9.05 -9.17
C ASP A 39 12.93 -8.42 -8.79
N ILE A 40 12.46 -7.50 -9.63
CA ILE A 40 11.13 -6.93 -9.53
C ILE A 40 10.18 -8.03 -10.01
N PHE A 41 9.38 -8.57 -9.11
CA PHE A 41 8.33 -9.52 -9.45
C PHE A 41 6.96 -8.85 -9.25
N GLN A 42 6.01 -9.22 -10.09
CA GLN A 42 4.63 -8.74 -9.97
C GLN A 42 3.94 -9.49 -8.82
N VAL A 43 3.51 -8.76 -7.79
CA VAL A 43 2.78 -9.33 -6.63
C VAL A 43 1.28 -9.47 -6.94
N GLY A 44 0.71 -8.53 -7.69
CA GLY A 44 -0.73 -8.44 -7.89
C GLY A 44 -1.14 -7.43 -8.96
N ALA A 45 -2.45 -7.23 -9.11
CA ALA A 45 -3.01 -6.21 -10.01
C ALA A 45 -4.10 -5.40 -9.28
N PHE A 46 -4.09 -4.08 -9.44
CA PHE A 46 -5.12 -3.22 -8.83
C PHE A 46 -6.49 -3.50 -9.44
N LEU A 47 -7.51 -3.56 -8.58
CA LEU A 47 -8.90 -3.68 -8.96
C LEU A 47 -9.55 -2.28 -9.03
N PRO A 48 -10.66 -2.14 -9.76
CA PRO A 48 -11.49 -0.95 -9.66
C PRO A 48 -11.93 -0.70 -8.22
N GLU A 49 -11.96 0.56 -7.80
CA GLU A 49 -12.47 0.93 -6.49
C GLU A 49 -13.98 0.77 -6.44
N ASN A 50 -14.48 0.26 -5.31
CA ASN A 50 -15.91 0.17 -5.08
C ASN A 50 -16.50 1.57 -4.87
N SER A 51 -17.76 1.72 -5.26
CA SER A 51 -18.54 2.91 -4.87
C SER A 51 -18.75 2.93 -3.36
N LYS A 52 -18.94 4.11 -2.75
CA LYS A 52 -19.16 4.27 -1.29
C LYS A 52 -20.24 3.35 -0.68
N SER A 53 -21.24 2.95 -1.49
CA SER A 53 -22.33 2.06 -1.06
C SER A 53 -21.96 0.57 -1.09
N GLN A 54 -20.88 0.18 -1.78
CA GLN A 54 -20.53 -1.21 -2.03
C GLN A 54 -19.40 -1.65 -1.09
N ILE A 55 -19.72 -2.59 -0.21
CA ILE A 55 -18.82 -3.03 0.86
C ILE A 55 -17.72 -3.94 0.28
N TYR A 56 -16.45 -3.68 0.65
CA TYR A 56 -15.38 -4.64 0.42
C TYR A 56 -15.56 -5.89 1.29
N GLN A 57 -15.39 -7.06 0.67
CA GLN A 57 -15.60 -8.35 1.33
C GLN A 57 -14.45 -8.71 2.27
N LYS A 58 -14.74 -9.57 3.24
CA LYS A 58 -13.71 -10.17 4.09
C LYS A 58 -12.72 -10.96 3.22
N GLY A 59 -11.42 -10.77 3.44
CA GLY A 59 -10.35 -11.37 2.65
C GLY A 59 -9.86 -10.49 1.50
N GLN A 60 -10.55 -9.38 1.19
CA GLN A 60 -10.10 -8.45 0.16
C GLN A 60 -8.72 -7.87 0.53
N LEU A 61 -7.77 -8.00 -0.40
CA LEU A 61 -6.46 -7.39 -0.30
C LEU A 61 -6.50 -5.95 -0.77
N PHE A 62 -5.73 -5.09 -0.11
CA PHE A 62 -5.64 -3.68 -0.47
C PHE A 62 -4.30 -3.07 -0.11
N VAL A 63 -4.01 -1.94 -0.73
CA VAL A 63 -2.95 -1.01 -0.31
C VAL A 63 -3.61 0.22 0.31
N HIS A 64 -3.16 0.64 1.48
CA HIS A 64 -3.65 1.87 2.12
C HIS A 64 -3.20 3.09 1.30
N LYS A 65 -4.12 3.94 0.85
CA LYS A 65 -3.79 5.06 -0.07
C LYS A 65 -2.80 6.08 0.52
N ILE A 66 -2.89 6.35 1.82
CA ILE A 66 -2.03 7.32 2.50
C ILE A 66 -0.73 6.69 3.00
N PHE A 67 -0.83 5.63 3.82
CA PHE A 67 0.34 5.01 4.44
C PHE A 67 1.06 4.00 3.56
N ALA A 68 0.46 3.57 2.45
CA ALA A 68 1.06 2.66 1.47
C ALA A 68 1.47 1.28 2.01
N TYR A 69 0.88 0.81 3.11
CA TYR A 69 1.02 -0.60 3.54
C TYR A 69 0.05 -1.51 2.79
N ARG A 70 0.40 -2.79 2.70
CA ARG A 70 -0.47 -3.88 2.27
C ARG A 70 -1.27 -4.42 3.44
N GLY A 71 -2.54 -4.71 3.21
CA GLY A 71 -3.39 -5.32 4.21
C GLY A 71 -4.48 -6.20 3.64
N ILE A 72 -5.15 -6.92 4.52
CA ILE A 72 -6.31 -7.76 4.25
C ILE A 72 -7.48 -7.34 5.14
N ILE A 73 -8.68 -7.28 4.57
CA ILE A 73 -9.89 -6.91 5.30
C ILE A 73 -10.38 -8.09 6.14
N VAL A 74 -10.50 -7.88 7.46
CA VAL A 74 -11.01 -8.89 8.40
C VAL A 74 -12.51 -8.72 8.64
N LYS A 75 -12.96 -7.47 8.82
CA LYS A 75 -14.37 -7.17 9.14
C LYS A 75 -14.74 -5.76 8.66
N SER A 76 -15.96 -5.64 8.14
CA SER A 76 -16.55 -4.38 7.68
C SER A 76 -17.61 -3.91 8.69
N THR A 77 -17.62 -2.63 9.02
CA THR A 77 -18.58 -2.03 9.95
C THR A 77 -19.13 -0.72 9.35
N ASN A 78 -20.46 -0.57 9.35
CA ASN A 78 -21.08 0.71 9.02
C ASN A 78 -20.98 1.64 10.25
N CYS A 79 -20.41 2.82 10.05
CA CYS A 79 -20.21 3.82 11.08
C CYS A 79 -20.91 5.12 10.70
N VAL A 80 -21.56 5.73 11.68
CA VAL A 80 -22.11 7.08 11.58
C VAL A 80 -21.04 8.08 11.99
N ILE A 81 -20.67 8.99 11.10
CA ILE A 81 -19.64 10.00 11.33
C ILE A 81 -20.27 11.25 11.93
N TYR A 82 -19.72 11.71 13.05
CA TYR A 82 -20.12 12.95 13.71
C TYR A 82 -19.02 14.00 13.56
N SER A 83 -19.39 15.22 13.17
CA SER A 83 -18.43 16.33 13.25
C SER A 83 -18.24 16.72 14.70
N ARG A 84 -17.01 17.05 15.08
CA ARG A 84 -16.75 17.77 16.34
C ARG A 84 -17.58 19.06 16.46
N ARG A 85 -17.91 19.70 15.33
CA ARG A 85 -18.70 20.95 15.29
C ARG A 85 -20.21 20.73 15.32
N SER A 86 -20.69 19.50 15.14
CA SER A 86 -22.12 19.18 14.99
C SER A 86 -22.44 17.84 15.66
N VAL A 87 -22.15 17.76 16.96
CA VAL A 87 -22.21 16.52 17.76
C VAL A 87 -23.60 15.88 17.77
N ASN A 88 -24.66 16.67 17.56
CA ASN A 88 -26.04 16.20 17.61
C ASN A 88 -26.63 15.85 16.23
N THR A 89 -25.89 16.08 15.15
CA THR A 89 -26.37 15.80 13.79
C THR A 89 -25.35 14.91 13.08
N PRO A 90 -25.72 13.67 12.73
CA PRO A 90 -24.84 12.80 11.96
C PRO A 90 -24.53 13.44 10.60
N LEU A 91 -23.27 13.42 10.20
CA LEU A 91 -22.82 14.02 8.94
C LEU A 91 -23.03 13.08 7.76
N GLU A 92 -22.54 11.85 7.90
CA GLU A 92 -22.48 10.86 6.82
C GLU A 92 -22.41 9.46 7.42
N GLU A 93 -23.02 8.50 6.75
CA GLU A 93 -22.81 7.07 7.00
C GLU A 93 -21.71 6.57 6.06
N SER A 94 -20.69 5.92 6.62
CA SER A 94 -19.57 5.37 5.86
C SER A 94 -19.12 4.03 6.41
N PHE A 95 -18.41 3.26 5.61
CA PHE A 95 -17.85 1.98 6.05
C PHE A 95 -16.43 2.15 6.56
N TYR A 96 -16.15 1.51 7.68
CA TYR A 96 -14.81 1.33 8.22
C TYR A 96 -14.48 -0.16 8.29
N TYR A 97 -13.23 -0.47 8.06
CA TYR A 97 -12.74 -1.82 7.90
C TYR A 97 -11.69 -2.09 8.94
N GLN A 98 -11.92 -3.14 9.74
CA GLN A 98 -10.91 -3.72 10.58
C GLN A 98 -10.00 -4.58 9.68
N VAL A 99 -8.70 -4.32 9.70
CA VAL A 99 -7.72 -4.91 8.78
C VAL A 99 -6.51 -5.47 9.52
N LEU A 100 -5.84 -6.43 8.88
CA LEU A 100 -4.49 -6.87 9.25
C LEU A 100 -3.49 -6.31 8.24
N ILE A 101 -2.40 -5.77 8.74
CA ILE A 101 -1.27 -5.24 7.99
C ILE A 101 -0.24 -6.35 7.77
N ASP A 102 0.40 -6.37 6.60
CA ASP A 102 1.53 -7.24 6.32
C ASP A 102 2.71 -6.92 7.26
N SER A 103 3.33 -7.96 7.82
CA SER A 103 4.38 -7.82 8.83
C SER A 103 5.62 -7.12 8.29
N ASP A 104 5.96 -7.30 7.01
CA ASP A 104 7.10 -6.64 6.39
C ASP A 104 6.87 -5.11 6.34
N ASP A 105 5.62 -4.68 6.14
CA ASP A 105 5.25 -3.26 6.10
C ASP A 105 5.09 -2.70 7.52
N TRP A 106 4.45 -3.45 8.42
CA TRP A 106 4.24 -3.08 9.82
C TRP A 106 5.55 -2.82 10.57
N ASN A 107 6.57 -3.67 10.35
CA ASN A 107 7.86 -3.52 11.02
C ASN A 107 8.60 -2.23 10.63
N GLU A 108 8.42 -1.79 9.39
CA GLU A 108 8.97 -0.53 8.88
C GLU A 108 8.13 0.68 9.29
N MET A 109 6.84 0.45 9.54
CA MET A 109 5.97 1.47 10.08
C MET A 109 6.28 1.68 11.56
N HIS A 110 6.94 2.79 11.87
CA HIS A 110 7.17 3.26 13.24
C HIS A 110 5.87 3.73 13.94
N PHE A 111 4.73 3.09 13.66
CA PHE A 111 3.50 3.33 14.37
C PHE A 111 3.69 2.98 15.84
N PRO A 112 3.11 3.76 16.77
CA PRO A 112 3.07 3.35 18.15
C PRO A 112 2.35 2.00 18.20
N TYR A 113 3.04 0.99 18.71
CA TYR A 113 2.67 -0.44 18.73
C TYR A 113 1.31 -0.76 19.38
N ASN A 114 0.59 0.27 19.81
CA ASN A 114 -0.52 0.17 20.73
C ASN A 114 -1.65 1.15 20.38
N LEU A 115 -2.21 1.04 19.16
CA LEU A 115 -3.56 1.52 18.86
C LEU A 115 -4.57 1.01 19.91
N THR A 116 -4.32 -0.19 20.45
CA THR A 116 -5.05 -0.79 21.56
C THR A 116 -5.00 0.03 22.86
N THR A 117 -3.92 0.79 23.10
CA THR A 117 -3.81 1.68 24.28
C THR A 117 -4.75 2.88 24.17
N CYS A 118 -4.96 3.43 22.98
CA CYS A 118 -5.95 4.49 22.78
C CYS A 118 -7.38 4.02 23.06
N LEU A 119 -7.69 2.75 22.74
CA LEU A 119 -8.98 2.13 23.09
C LEU A 119 -9.12 1.89 24.60
N ASN A 120 -8.02 1.63 25.32
CA ASN A 120 -8.04 1.42 26.76
C ASN A 120 -8.24 2.73 27.56
N SER A 121 -7.81 3.89 27.04
CA SER A 121 -8.07 5.19 27.69
C SER A 121 -9.56 5.58 27.74
N ILE A 122 -10.44 4.87 27.03
CA ILE A 122 -11.89 5.14 27.00
C ILE A 122 -12.64 4.30 28.06
N GLY A 123 -12.01 3.30 28.66
CA GLY A 123 -12.63 2.44 29.68
C GLY A 123 -11.71 2.18 30.87
N ASN A 124 -12.11 2.63 32.06
CA ASN A 124 -11.50 2.26 33.34
C ASN A 124 -11.63 0.74 33.60
N MET A 125 -10.75 -0.07 33.01
CA MET A 125 -10.69 -1.51 33.31
C MET A 125 -9.24 -1.94 33.48
N GLU A 126 -8.84 -2.13 34.74
CA GLU A 126 -7.62 -2.82 35.17
C GLU A 126 -7.69 -4.34 34.85
N GLN A 127 -8.01 -4.72 33.62
CA GLN A 127 -8.03 -6.12 33.20
C GLN A 127 -6.75 -6.44 32.42
N LYS A 128 -5.84 -7.09 33.15
CA LYS A 128 -4.66 -7.77 32.66
C LYS A 128 -4.97 -8.65 31.43
N ASN A 129 -4.02 -8.66 30.50
CA ASN A 129 -3.86 -9.54 29.35
C ASN A 129 -4.80 -9.28 28.17
N LYS A 130 -4.65 -8.11 27.54
CA LYS A 130 -5.13 -7.92 26.16
C LYS A 130 -3.99 -8.33 25.25
N THR A 131 -4.16 -9.40 24.48
CA THR A 131 -3.24 -9.75 23.39
C THR A 131 -3.01 -8.49 22.56
N GLU A 132 -1.76 -8.03 22.51
CA GLU A 132 -1.37 -6.94 21.63
C GLU A 132 -1.51 -7.49 20.22
N TYR A 133 -2.55 -7.08 19.50
CA TYR A 133 -2.73 -7.52 18.12
C TYR A 133 -1.86 -6.64 17.23
N ASN A 134 -0.64 -7.09 16.95
CA ASN A 134 0.30 -6.34 16.12
C ASN A 134 -0.20 -6.26 14.68
N GLY A 135 -0.03 -5.10 14.06
CA GLY A 135 -0.48 -4.87 12.68
C GLY A 135 -2.01 -4.88 12.52
N MET A 136 -2.79 -4.62 13.59
CA MET A 136 -4.22 -4.35 13.46
C MET A 136 -4.49 -2.87 13.26
N ASP A 137 -5.36 -2.54 12.32
CA ASP A 137 -5.77 -1.16 12.05
C ASP A 137 -7.27 -1.05 11.69
N ILE A 138 -7.77 0.18 11.66
CA ILE A 138 -9.11 0.54 11.20
C ILE A 138 -8.96 1.55 10.06
N VAL A 139 -9.42 1.17 8.87
CA VAL A 139 -9.25 1.94 7.63
C VAL A 139 -10.61 2.42 7.11
N ALA A 140 -10.68 3.65 6.62
CA ALA A 140 -11.89 4.18 6.01
C ALA A 140 -12.09 3.63 4.57
N HIS A 141 -13.34 3.56 4.11
CA HIS A 141 -13.67 3.05 2.77
C HIS A 141 -12.90 3.74 1.63
N ASP A 142 -12.74 5.05 1.73
CA ASP A 142 -12.09 5.88 0.73
C ASP A 142 -10.56 5.76 0.74
N GLU A 143 -9.96 5.15 1.76
CA GLU A 143 -8.52 4.92 1.90
C GLU A 143 -8.06 3.55 1.36
N ILE A 144 -9.00 2.72 0.91
CA ILE A 144 -8.72 1.37 0.39
C ILE A 144 -8.47 1.42 -1.11
N ARG A 145 -7.29 0.95 -1.54
CA ARG A 145 -6.99 0.65 -2.95
C ARG A 145 -6.96 -0.86 -3.14
N PRO A 146 -8.04 -1.49 -3.63
CA PRO A 146 -8.13 -2.95 -3.72
C PRO A 146 -7.18 -3.51 -4.79
N TYR A 147 -6.65 -4.71 -4.56
CA TYR A 147 -5.87 -5.45 -5.56
C TYR A 147 -6.13 -6.96 -5.46
N SER A 148 -5.86 -7.69 -6.53
CA SER A 148 -5.87 -9.16 -6.56
C SER A 148 -4.45 -9.71 -6.45
N ASN A 149 -4.28 -10.81 -5.73
CA ASN A 149 -2.99 -11.51 -5.66
C ASN A 149 -2.77 -12.31 -6.95
N LEU A 150 -1.55 -12.29 -7.49
CA LEU A 150 -1.16 -13.08 -8.66
C LEU A 150 -0.19 -14.22 -8.31
N GLN A 151 0.23 -14.32 -7.06
CA GLN A 151 1.10 -15.38 -6.58
C GLN A 151 0.34 -16.68 -6.34
N ASN A 152 1.03 -17.81 -6.45
CA ASN A 152 0.51 -19.11 -6.04
C ASN A 152 0.42 -19.13 -4.51
N LEU A 153 -0.80 -18.96 -3.98
CA LEU A 153 -1.08 -19.03 -2.56
C LEU A 153 -1.15 -20.49 -2.12
N THR A 154 -0.41 -20.83 -1.09
CA THR A 154 -0.53 -22.12 -0.37
C THR A 154 -0.82 -21.85 1.10
N ASP A 155 -1.20 -22.87 1.86
CA ASP A 155 -1.40 -22.70 3.31
C ASP A 155 -0.13 -22.20 4.01
N GLU A 156 1.06 -22.60 3.53
CA GLU A 156 2.37 -22.14 4.01
C GLU A 156 2.73 -20.71 3.56
N THR A 157 2.04 -20.19 2.53
CA THR A 157 2.31 -18.88 1.93
C THR A 157 1.02 -18.06 1.83
N PRO A 158 0.54 -17.52 2.97
CA PRO A 158 -0.65 -16.69 2.96
C PRO A 158 -0.43 -15.39 2.16
N PRO A 159 -1.52 -14.73 1.70
CA PRO A 159 -1.42 -13.54 0.86
C PRO A 159 -0.79 -12.33 1.55
N ILE A 160 -0.86 -12.28 2.88
CA ILE A 160 -0.08 -11.36 3.71
C ILE A 160 0.54 -12.14 4.86
N LYS A 161 1.68 -11.66 5.38
CA LYS A 161 2.31 -12.24 6.56
C LYS A 161 1.77 -11.54 7.81
N ASN A 162 1.06 -12.24 8.68
CA ASN A 162 0.69 -11.72 9.99
C ASN A 162 0.44 -12.87 10.97
N GLU A 163 0.88 -12.75 12.22
CA GLU A 163 0.73 -13.79 13.25
C GLU A 163 -0.75 -14.14 13.55
N HIS A 164 -1.66 -13.19 13.35
CA HIS A 164 -3.09 -13.35 13.64
C HIS A 164 -3.90 -13.83 12.43
N ILE A 165 -3.27 -14.10 11.28
CA ILE A 165 -4.01 -14.39 10.04
C ILE A 165 -4.92 -15.61 10.16
N TYR A 166 -4.43 -16.73 10.70
CA TYR A 166 -5.23 -17.95 10.86
C TYR A 166 -6.29 -17.84 11.97
N GLN A 167 -6.11 -16.90 12.92
CA GLN A 167 -7.15 -16.60 13.90
C GLN A 167 -8.32 -15.85 13.25
N CYS A 168 -8.03 -14.94 12.31
CA CYS A 168 -9.05 -14.19 11.57
C CYS A 168 -9.66 -14.99 10.41
N PHE A 169 -8.90 -15.91 9.82
CA PHE A 169 -9.26 -16.74 8.67
C PHE A 169 -8.93 -18.21 8.99
N PRO A 170 -9.77 -18.88 9.79
CA PRO A 170 -9.53 -20.28 10.14
C PRO A 170 -9.71 -21.17 8.90
N THR A 171 -8.71 -22.03 8.64
CA THR A 171 -8.79 -23.07 7.60
C THR A 171 -9.87 -24.09 7.97
N PRO A 172 -10.70 -24.54 7.01
CA PRO A 172 -11.61 -25.65 7.25
C PRO A 172 -10.80 -26.92 7.51
N ASN A 173 -11.30 -27.79 8.39
CA ASN A 173 -10.64 -29.06 8.72
C ASN A 173 -10.34 -29.87 7.45
N LEU A 174 -9.11 -30.38 7.33
CA LEU A 174 -8.48 -31.13 6.22
C LEU A 174 -9.21 -32.42 5.75
N LEU A 175 -10.47 -32.62 6.12
CA LEU A 175 -11.26 -33.79 5.72
C LEU A 175 -12.09 -33.55 4.44
N GLU A 176 -12.30 -32.31 4.02
CA GLU A 176 -13.04 -32.00 2.79
C GLU A 176 -12.22 -31.13 1.83
N GLU A 177 -11.66 -31.83 0.83
CA GLU A 177 -11.15 -31.32 -0.45
C GLU A 177 -9.85 -30.50 -0.39
N GLY A 178 -8.79 -31.08 -0.96
CA GLY A 178 -7.47 -30.47 -1.16
C GLY A 178 -7.43 -29.36 -2.22
N LEU A 179 -8.28 -28.34 -2.04
CA LEU A 179 -8.20 -27.05 -2.73
C LEU A 179 -7.70 -26.02 -1.72
N ASP A 180 -6.64 -25.31 -2.07
CA ASP A 180 -5.98 -24.29 -1.24
C ASP A 180 -7.00 -23.33 -0.60
N PHE A 181 -6.99 -23.21 0.73
CA PHE A 181 -7.97 -22.44 1.51
C PHE A 181 -8.14 -21.00 1.02
N TRP A 182 -7.04 -20.36 0.65
CA TRP A 182 -7.01 -18.99 0.16
C TRP A 182 -7.73 -18.82 -1.18
N TYR A 183 -7.83 -19.86 -2.00
CA TYR A 183 -8.66 -19.86 -3.20
C TYR A 183 -10.15 -19.88 -2.84
N LYS A 184 -10.57 -20.68 -1.85
CA LYS A 184 -11.97 -20.78 -1.41
C LYS A 184 -12.50 -19.47 -0.78
N LEU A 185 -11.63 -18.60 -0.26
CA LEU A 185 -12.01 -17.27 0.25
C LEU A 185 -12.31 -16.23 -0.84
N GLY A 186 -12.26 -16.59 -2.14
CA GLY A 186 -12.50 -15.64 -3.22
C GLY A 186 -11.37 -14.61 -3.39
N ILE A 187 -10.17 -14.87 -2.84
CA ILE A 187 -8.98 -14.06 -3.13
C ILE A 187 -8.56 -14.22 -4.61
N PHE A 188 -9.05 -15.29 -5.24
CA PHE A 188 -9.22 -15.39 -6.69
C PHE A 188 -10.71 -15.40 -7.05
N ASP A 189 -11.23 -14.24 -7.43
CA ASP A 189 -12.22 -14.18 -8.50
C ASP A 189 -11.53 -13.57 -9.73
N SER A 190 -11.23 -14.43 -10.69
CA SER A 190 -10.82 -14.11 -12.06
C SER A 190 -11.85 -13.15 -12.67
N VAL A 191 -11.43 -11.98 -13.16
CA VAL A 191 -11.14 -11.79 -14.60
C VAL A 191 -12.14 -12.57 -15.47
N PHE A 192 -13.29 -11.95 -15.71
CA PHE A 192 -13.76 -11.57 -17.05
C PHE A 192 -14.49 -10.23 -16.97
#